data_AF-A0A4D6BLG1-F1
#
_entry.id   AF-A0A4D6BLG1-F1
#
_cell.length_a   1.000
_cell.length_b   1.000
_cell.length_c   1.000
_cell.angle_alpha   90.00
_cell.angle_beta   90.00
_cell.angle_gamma   90.00
#
_symmetry.space_group_name_H-M   'P 1'
#
loop_
_entity.id
_entity.type
_entity.pdbx_description
1 polymer ?
#
loop_
_entity_poly.entity_id
_entity_poly.type
_entity_poly.pdbx_seq_one_letter_code
_entity_poly.pdbx_strand_id
1 'polypeptide(L)' 'MYIFWNNINKFPQFIISVFMGFFLTTIYQIFKLLSNKKTRVIIVLFLVVFFISFYWILKLMLGDTLI' A
#
# COMPACT_ATOMS: atom_id res chain seq x y z
N MET A 1 1.87 37.98 10.64
CA MET A 1 2.51 37.22 9.55
C MET A 1 3.34 36.02 10.05
N TYR A 2 4.13 36.15 11.13
CA TYR A 2 4.95 35.05 11.69
C TYR A 2 4.14 33.82 12.16
N ILE A 3 2.94 34.04 12.71
CA ILE A 3 2.05 32.97 13.21
C ILE A 3 1.56 32.05 12.07
N PHE A 4 1.27 32.62 10.89
CA PHE A 4 0.80 31.86 9.73
C PHE A 4 1.88 30.89 9.22
N TRP A 5 3.10 31.40 9.01
CA TRP A 5 4.24 30.58 8.59
C TRP A 5 4.63 29.52 9.62
N ASN A 6 4.53 29.84 10.92
CA ASN A 6 4.76 28.87 11.99
C ASN A 6 3.72 27.73 12.01
N ASN A 7 2.46 28.03 11.68
CA ASN A 7 1.40 27.03 11.59
C ASN A 7 1.50 26.15 10.33
N ILE A 8 1.96 26.71 9.21
CA ILE A 8 2.22 25.95 7.98
C ILE A 8 3.23 24.84 8.22
N ASN A 9 4.30 25.07 8.98
CA ASN A 9 5.31 24.03 9.24
C ASN A 9 4.81 22.93 10.21
N LYS A 10 3.87 23.27 11.10
CA LYS A 10 3.27 22.31 12.05
C LYS A 10 2.27 21.36 11.38
N PHE A 11 1.65 21.79 10.29
CA PHE A 11 0.65 20.99 9.59
C PHE A 11 1.24 19.70 8.96
N PRO A 12 2.34 19.74 8.19
CA PRO A 12 3.04 18.53 7.74
C PRO A 12 3.47 17.62 8.88
N GLN A 13 3.97 18.19 9.99
CA GLN A 13 4.40 17.41 11.15
C GLN A 13 3.23 16.66 11.80
N PHE A 14 2.06 17.31 11.89
CA PHE A 14 0.83 16.66 12.34
C PHE A 14 0.44 15.51 11.41
N ILE A 15 0.41 15.75 10.10
CA ILE A 15 0.08 14.75 9.10
C ILE A 15 1.03 13.54 9.20
N ILE A 16 2.34 13.78 9.28
CA ILE A 16 3.36 12.72 9.42
C ILE A 16 3.15 11.96 10.73
N SER A 17 2.88 12.64 11.85
CA SER A 17 2.64 11.99 13.15
C SER A 17 1.39 11.10 13.13
N VAL A 18 0.29 11.60 12.55
CA VAL A 18 -0.96 10.84 12.38
C VAL A 18 -0.73 9.63 11.49
N PHE A 19 -0.06 9.80 10.34
CA PHE A 19 0.29 8.69 9.47
C PHE A 19 1.21 7.69 10.16
N MET A 20 2.25 8.13 10.87
CA MET A 20 3.15 7.23 11.59
C MET A 20 2.41 6.42 12.66
N GLY A 21 1.55 7.04 13.46
CA GLY A 21 0.75 6.31 14.47
C GLY A 21 -0.26 5.35 13.83
N PHE A 22 -0.92 5.78 12.76
CA PHE A 22 -1.85 4.93 11.99
C PHE A 22 -1.14 3.75 11.34
N PHE A 23 -0.01 3.99 10.66
CA PHE A 23 0.79 2.94 10.04
C PHE A 23 1.35 2.00 11.09
N LEU A 24 1.89 2.48 12.21
CA LEU A 24 2.43 1.60 13.26
C LEU A 24 1.37 0.63 13.80
N THR A 25 0.15 1.13 14.03
CA THR A 25 -0.95 0.31 14.56
C THR A 25 -1.53 -0.65 13.51
N THR A 26 -1.64 -0.22 12.25
CA THR A 26 -2.21 -1.04 11.16
C THR A 26 -1.21 -2.04 10.58
N ILE A 27 0.06 -1.67 10.45
CA ILE A 27 1.15 -2.53 9.94
C ILE A 27 1.31 -3.78 10.80
N TYR A 28 1.19 -3.67 12.13
CA TYR A 28 1.24 -4.84 13.01
C TYR A 28 0.13 -5.85 12.70
N GLN A 29 -1.10 -5.38 12.49
CA GLN A 29 -2.23 -6.25 12.15
C GLN A 29 -2.04 -6.89 10.76
N ILE A 30 -1.49 -6.13 9.80
CA ILE A 30 -1.13 -6.64 8.47
C ILE A 30 -0.10 -7.76 8.59
N PHE A 31 1.00 -7.57 9.34
CA PHE A 31 2.01 -8.61 9.54
C PHE A 31 1.46 -9.85 10.27
N LYS A 32 0.55 -9.65 11.23
CA LYS A 32 -0.14 -10.75 11.90
C LYS A 32 -1.00 -11.58 10.92
N LEU A 33 -1.71 -10.91 10.01
CA LEU A 33 -2.45 -11.54 8.92
C LEU A 33 -1.54 -12.31 7.96
N LEU A 34 -0.34 -11.80 7.65
CA LEU A 34 0.63 -12.51 6.80
C LEU A 34 1.28 -13.72 7.48
N SER A 35 1.36 -13.74 8.81
CA SER A 35 1.98 -14.83 9.58
C SER A 35 1.10 -16.09 9.65
N ASN A 36 -0.23 -15.94 9.57
CA ASN A 36 -1.13 -17.10 9.60
C ASN A 36 -1.05 -17.89 8.28
N LYS A 37 -0.82 -19.20 8.38
CA LYS A 37 -0.61 -20.09 7.22
C LYS A 37 -1.78 -20.07 6.23
N LYS A 38 -3.03 -20.03 6.73
CA LYS A 38 -4.23 -20.06 5.86
C LYS A 38 -4.39 -18.75 5.09
N THR A 39 -4.26 -17.62 5.79
CA THR A 39 -4.35 -16.29 5.19
C THR A 39 -3.18 -16.03 4.23
N ARG A 40 -1.97 -16.53 4.55
CA ARG A 40 -0.82 -16.45 3.63
C ARG A 40 -1.10 -17.13 2.30
N VAL A 41 -1.70 -18.32 2.30
CA VAL A 41 -2.08 -19.02 1.06
C VAL A 41 -3.09 -18.20 0.25
N ILE A 42 -4.10 -17.63 0.91
CA ILE A 42 -5.10 -16.78 0.26
C ILE A 42 -4.45 -15.53 -0.36
N ILE A 43 -3.55 -14.87 0.37
CA ILE A 43 -2.82 -13.69 -0.11
C ILE A 43 -1.96 -14.05 -1.33
N VAL A 44 -1.24 -15.16 -1.28
CA VAL A 44 -0.41 -15.62 -2.41
C VAL A 44 -1.28 -15.93 -3.62
N LEU A 45 -2.40 -16.63 -3.45
CA LEU A 45 -3.33 -16.92 -4.54
C LEU A 45 -3.89 -15.63 -5.16
N PHE A 46 -4.29 -14.68 -4.32
CA PHE A 46 -4.76 -13.37 -4.78
C PHE A 46 -3.69 -12.63 -5.58
N LEU A 47 -2.43 -12.61 -5.10
CA LEU A 47 -1.31 -11.99 -5.82
C LEU A 47 -1.05 -12.66 -7.16
N VAL A 48 -1.08 -13.99 -7.23
CA VAL A 48 -0.90 -14.73 -8.50
C VAL A 48 -1.99 -14.36 -9.49
N VAL A 49 -3.26 -14.38 -9.08
CA VAL A 49 -4.39 -13.98 -9.93
C VAL A 49 -4.26 -12.52 -10.37
N PHE A 50 -3.84 -11.64 -9.46
CA PHE A 50 -3.61 -10.23 -9.76
C PHE A 50 -2.53 -10.05 -10.83
N PHE A 51 -1.36 -10.69 -10.68
CA PHE A 51 -0.28 -10.56 -11.66
C PHE A 51 -0.64 -11.17 -13.02
N ILE A 52 -1.34 -12.31 -13.03
CA ILE A 52 -1.84 -12.91 -14.27
C ILE A 52 -2.80 -11.93 -14.96
N SER A 53 -3.79 -11.43 -14.22
CA SER A 53 -4.77 -10.47 -14.76
C SER A 53 -4.08 -9.21 -15.27
N PHE A 54 -3.12 -8.69 -14.51
CA PHE A 54 -2.35 -7.52 -14.88
C PHE A 54 -1.52 -7.74 -16.14
N TYR A 55 -0.86 -8.91 -16.27
CA TYR A 55 -0.16 -9.29 -17.49
C TYR A 55 -1.11 -9.32 -18.69
N TRP A 56 -2.29 -9.93 -18.57
CA TRP A 56 -3.27 -9.96 -19.64
C TRP A 56 -3.76 -8.56 -20.03
N ILE A 57 -4.04 -7.70 -19.05
CA ILE A 57 -4.44 -6.32 -19.31
C ILE A 57 -3.34 -5.60 -20.09
N LEU A 58 -2.09 -5.70 -19.64
CA LEU A 58 -0.96 -5.08 -20.35
C LEU A 58 -0.78 -5.65 -21.76
N LYS A 59 -0.92 -6.96 -21.93
CA LYS A 59 -0.86 -7.61 -23.24
C LYS A 59 -1.97 -7.12 -24.17
N LEU A 60 -3.19 -6.96 -23.67
CA LEU A 60 -4.29 -6.40 -24.44
C LEU A 60 -4.06 -4.92 -24.80
N MET A 61 -3.41 -4.16 -23.93
CA MET A 61 -3.10 -2.74 -24.17
C MET A 61 -1.95 -2.53 -25.16
N LEU A 62 -0.89 -3.36 -25.09
CA LEU A 62 0.32 -3.22 -25.90
C LEU A 62 0.33 -4.11 -27.16
N GLY A 63 -0.67 -4.99 -27.31
CA GLY A 63 -0.67 -6.05 -28.32
C GLY A 63 0.29 -7.19 -27.94
N ASP A 64 0.46 -8.17 -28.83
CA ASP A 64 1.30 -9.37 -28.64
C ASP A 64 2.82 -9.09 -28.55
N THR A 65 3.23 -7.87 -28.19
CA THR A 65 4.62 -7.46 -28.00
C THR A 65 5.21 -7.88 -26.65
N LEU A 66 4.36 -8.25 -25.69
CA LEU A 66 4.80 -8.84 -24.42
C LEU A 66 4.98 -10.36 -24.61
N ILE A 67 6.26 -10.75 -24.67
CA ILE A 67 6.78 -12.13 -24.83
C ILE A 67 6.19 -13.08 -23.79
#